data_AF-T0L3A3-F1
#
_entry.id   AF-T0L3A3-F1
#
_cell.length_a   1.000
_cell.length_b   1.000
_cell.length_c   1.000
_cell.angle_alpha   90.00
_cell.angle_beta   90.00
_cell.angle_gamma   90.00
#
_symmetry.space_group_name_H-M   'P 1'
#
loop_
_entity.id
_entity.type
_entity.pdbx_description
1 polymer ?
#
loop_
_entity_poly.entity_id
_entity_poly.type
_entity_poly.pdbx_seq_one_letter_code
_entity_poly.pdbx_strand_id
1 'polypeptide(L)'
;MQRSISNQNSLVPFVYVALFIVYESLSSIYLFLPPLFGVLFLLFADALKKKDSLYIFLCAFCLIIFESQMGYPLFSSIIYLGLIYKFVLPRLKKIFSCNSCIKASFVLLSYLGFYLFLTLLSNIFLLPMPGLNYYIIYYIVIEFFIVSIL
;
A
#
# COMPACT_ATOMS: atom_id res chain seq x y z
N MET A 1 -36.80 -11.86 13.48
CA MET A 1 -35.68 -10.91 13.64
C MET A 1 -34.55 -11.62 14.35
N GLN A 2 -33.65 -12.23 13.59
CA GLN A 2 -32.55 -13.03 14.13
C GLN A 2 -31.35 -12.09 14.33
N ARG A 3 -30.91 -11.91 15.58
CA ARG A 3 -29.63 -11.28 15.91
C ARG A 3 -28.53 -12.10 15.24
N SER A 4 -28.00 -11.65 14.11
CA SER A 4 -26.71 -12.14 13.66
C SER A 4 -25.66 -11.59 14.63
N ILE A 5 -24.84 -12.49 15.14
CA ILE A 5 -23.68 -12.25 15.99
C ILE A 5 -22.60 -11.62 15.08
N SER A 6 -22.93 -10.46 14.52
CA SER A 6 -22.15 -9.77 13.51
C SER A 6 -20.99 -9.10 14.22
N ASN A 7 -19.81 -9.69 14.04
CA ASN A 7 -18.50 -9.08 14.23
C ASN A 7 -17.83 -9.27 15.61
N GLN A 8 -17.68 -10.51 16.06
CA GLN A 8 -16.85 -10.85 17.23
C GLN A 8 -15.36 -10.54 17.04
N ASN A 9 -14.89 -10.34 15.80
CA ASN A 9 -13.50 -9.98 15.47
C ASN A 9 -13.32 -8.52 14.99
N SER A 10 -14.28 -7.63 15.26
CA SER A 10 -14.25 -6.23 14.79
C SER A 10 -13.03 -5.43 15.29
N LEU A 11 -12.42 -5.84 16.40
CA LEU A 11 -11.31 -5.12 17.04
C LEU A 11 -9.94 -5.46 16.44
N VAL A 12 -9.81 -6.63 15.82
CA VAL A 12 -8.56 -7.11 15.22
C VAL A 12 -7.96 -6.12 14.21
N PRO A 13 -8.73 -5.54 13.25
CA PRO A 13 -8.16 -4.58 12.30
C PRO A 13 -7.70 -3.27 12.97
N PHE A 14 -8.33 -2.83 14.06
CA PHE A 14 -7.87 -1.64 14.79
C PHE A 14 -6.52 -1.87 15.48
N VAL A 15 -6.29 -3.08 16.01
CA VAL A 15 -4.99 -3.46 16.58
C VAL A 15 -3.90 -3.44 15.50
N TYR A 16 -4.19 -3.94 14.29
CA TYR A 16 -3.25 -3.87 13.17
C TYR A 16 -2.92 -2.44 12.77
N VAL A 17 -3.90 -1.53 12.75
CA VAL A 17 -3.65 -0.10 12.47
C VAL A 17 -2.78 0.53 13.56
N ALA A 18 -3.04 0.23 14.84
CA ALA A 18 -2.22 0.75 15.93
C ALA A 18 -0.78 0.25 15.84
N LEU A 19 -0.57 -1.04 15.57
CA LEU A 19 0.75 -1.61 15.34
C LEU A 19 1.43 -1.00 14.11
N PHE A 20 0.69 -0.76 13.03
CA PHE A 20 1.20 -0.11 11.83
C PHE A 20 1.69 1.32 12.11
N ILE A 21 0.94 2.09 12.89
CA ILE A 21 1.35 3.46 13.29
C ILE A 21 2.68 3.41 14.07
N VAL A 22 2.78 2.51 15.05
CA VAL A 22 4.01 2.35 15.83
C VAL A 22 5.16 1.92 14.92
N TYR A 23 4.92 0.96 14.02
CA TYR A 23 5.91 0.49 13.06
C TYR A 23 6.42 1.60 12.13
N GLU A 24 5.51 2.38 11.54
CA GLU A 24 5.85 3.51 10.67
C GLU A 24 6.64 4.58 11.43
N SER A 25 6.24 4.89 12.68
CA SER A 25 7.03 5.79 13.53
C SER A 25 8.44 5.27 13.77
N LEU A 26 8.65 3.96 13.97
CA LEU A 26 9.99 3.37 14.07
C LEU A 26 10.73 3.41 12.73
N SER A 27 10.03 3.15 11.62
CA SER A 27 10.57 3.18 10.25
C SER A 27 11.11 4.56 9.89
N SER A 28 10.44 5.64 10.34
CA SER A 28 10.92 7.01 10.13
C SER A 28 12.27 7.30 10.79
N ILE A 29 12.61 6.58 11.88
CA ILE A 29 13.87 6.72 12.62
C ILE A 29 14.93 5.76 12.05
N TYR A 30 14.52 4.55 11.68
CA TYR A 30 15.40 3.51 11.18
C TYR A 30 15.17 3.27 9.69
N LEU A 31 16.02 3.85 8.83
CA LEU A 31 16.07 3.64 7.37
C LEU A 31 16.25 2.18 6.93
N PHE A 32 16.39 1.24 7.86
CA PHE A 32 16.46 -0.18 7.54
C PHE A 32 15.08 -0.83 7.42
N LEU A 33 14.06 -0.26 8.08
CA LEU A 33 12.71 -0.84 8.07
C LEU A 33 11.97 -0.39 6.80
N PRO A 34 11.42 -1.32 6.00
CA PRO A 34 10.62 -0.95 4.84
C PRO A 34 9.24 -0.40 5.28
N PRO A 35 8.66 0.58 4.58
CA PRO A 35 7.39 1.20 4.97
C PRO A 35 6.12 0.36 4.69
N LEU A 36 6.29 -0.92 4.33
CA LEU A 36 5.21 -1.88 4.06
C LEU A 36 4.19 -1.40 3.00
N PHE A 37 4.60 -0.53 2.09
CA PHE A 37 3.72 0.14 1.14
C PHE A 37 3.08 -0.85 0.15
N GLY A 38 3.85 -1.85 -0.32
CA GLY A 38 3.34 -2.93 -1.16
C GLY A 38 2.37 -3.86 -0.42
N VAL A 39 2.59 -4.08 0.89
CA VAL A 39 1.66 -4.85 1.73
C VAL A 39 0.34 -4.09 1.91
N LEU A 40 0.42 -2.79 2.23
CA LEU A 40 -0.76 -1.93 2.31
C LEU A 40 -1.55 -1.92 1.00
N PHE A 41 -0.85 -1.89 -0.13
CA PHE A 41 -1.50 -1.94 -1.43
C PHE A 41 -2.29 -3.24 -1.65
N LEU A 42 -1.71 -4.38 -1.29
CA LEU A 42 -2.40 -5.68 -1.39
C LEU A 42 -3.63 -5.73 -0.49
N LEU A 43 -3.48 -5.31 0.77
CA LEU A 43 -4.59 -5.24 1.72
C LEU A 43 -5.71 -4.31 1.22
N PHE A 44 -5.35 -3.17 0.65
CA PHE A 44 -6.30 -2.23 0.05
C PHE A 44 -7.02 -2.83 -1.16
N ALA A 45 -6.29 -3.52 -2.05
CA ALA A 45 -6.87 -4.21 -3.20
C ALA A 45 -7.83 -5.34 -2.79
N ASP A 46 -7.48 -6.10 -1.75
CA ASP A 46 -8.33 -7.16 -1.21
C ASP A 46 -9.57 -6.60 -0.51
N ALA A 47 -9.44 -5.49 0.24
CA ALA A 47 -10.56 -4.80 0.87
C ALA A 47 -11.55 -4.26 -0.18
N LEU A 48 -11.06 -3.68 -1.28
CA LEU A 48 -11.88 -3.26 -2.42
C LEU A 48 -12.62 -4.43 -3.08
N LYS A 49 -11.97 -5.60 -3.19
CA LYS A 49 -12.59 -6.80 -3.76
C LYS A 49 -13.72 -7.34 -2.89
N LYS A 50 -13.53 -7.34 -1.55
CA LYS A 50 -14.54 -7.80 -0.58
C LYS A 50 -15.66 -6.78 -0.33
N LYS A 51 -15.49 -5.53 -0.78
CA LYS A 51 -16.41 -4.39 -0.53
C LYS A 51 -16.62 -4.09 0.95
N ASP A 52 -15.63 -4.41 1.78
CA ASP A 52 -15.67 -4.15 3.22
C ASP A 52 -15.31 -2.69 3.51
N SER A 53 -16.33 -1.84 3.66
CA SER A 53 -16.16 -0.38 3.82
C SER A 53 -15.26 0.01 5.00
N LEU A 54 -15.36 -0.70 6.12
CA LEU A 54 -14.52 -0.46 7.31
C LEU A 54 -13.03 -0.75 7.04
N TYR A 55 -12.72 -1.86 6.37
CA TYR A 55 -11.33 -2.21 6.05
C TYR A 55 -10.74 -1.26 5.01
N ILE A 56 -11.53 -0.82 4.04
CA ILE A 56 -11.11 0.19 3.06
C ILE A 56 -10.76 1.50 3.78
N PHE A 57 -11.63 1.95 4.70
CA PHE A 57 -11.40 3.17 5.48
C PHE A 57 -10.13 3.08 6.33
N LEU A 58 -9.91 1.96 7.02
CA LEU A 58 -8.70 1.75 7.84
C LEU A 58 -7.43 1.69 7.00
N CYS A 59 -7.45 1.03 5.84
CA CYS A 59 -6.31 1.01 4.92
C CYS A 59 -6.02 2.41 4.35
N ALA A 60 -7.07 3.17 3.97
CA ALA A 60 -6.93 4.54 3.52
C ALA A 60 -6.32 5.44 4.60
N PHE A 61 -6.73 5.25 5.86
CA PHE A 61 -6.16 5.97 6.99
C PHE A 61 -4.66 5.66 7.17
N CYS A 62 -4.26 4.39 7.06
CA CYS A 62 -2.84 4.00 7.10
C CYS A 62 -2.03 4.63 5.96
N LEU A 63 -2.59 4.69 4.75
CA LEU A 63 -1.95 5.32 3.60
C LEU A 63 -1.73 6.83 3.79
N ILE A 64 -2.68 7.53 4.40
CA ILE A 64 -2.54 8.96 4.72
C ILE A 64 -1.42 9.19 5.75
N ILE A 65 -1.30 8.31 6.74
CA ILE A 65 -0.20 8.38 7.72
C ILE A 65 1.15 8.19 7.01
N PHE A 66 1.25 7.18 6.15
CA PHE A 66 2.45 6.93 5.34
C PHE A 66 2.83 8.15 4.47
N GLU A 67 1.86 8.74 3.77
CA GLU A 67 2.08 9.95 2.97
C GLU A 67 2.62 11.11 3.82
N SER A 68 2.02 11.31 5.00
CA SER A 68 2.41 12.36 5.92
C SER A 68 3.82 12.17 6.47
N GLN A 69 4.26 10.93 6.70
CA GLN A 69 5.60 10.65 7.21
C GLN A 69 6.67 10.83 6.14
N MET A 70 6.38 10.42 4.90
CA MET A 70 7.33 10.53 3.79
C MET A 70 7.30 11.90 3.11
N GLY A 71 6.39 12.79 3.51
CA GLY A 71 6.24 14.13 2.94
C GLY A 71 5.65 14.14 1.53
N TYR A 72 4.87 13.12 1.16
CA TYR A 72 4.20 13.06 -0.13
C TYR A 72 2.91 13.90 -0.15
N PRO A 73 2.46 14.34 -1.33
CA PRO A 73 1.17 15.03 -1.44
C PRO A 73 0.03 14.14 -0.93
N LEU A 74 -0.86 14.73 -0.11
CA LEU A 74 -2.00 14.02 0.46
C LEU A 74 -2.89 13.42 -0.64
N PHE A 75 -3.41 12.22 -0.38
CA PHE A 75 -4.26 11.41 -1.26
C PHE A 75 -3.60 10.89 -2.54
N SER A 76 -2.32 11.22 -2.81
CA SER A 76 -1.62 10.77 -4.01
C SER A 76 -1.54 9.24 -4.10
N SER A 77 -1.26 8.56 -3.00
CA SER A 77 -1.23 7.10 -2.90
C SER A 77 -2.61 6.50 -3.11
N ILE A 78 -3.66 7.02 -2.47
CA ILE A 78 -5.02 6.49 -2.62
C ILE A 78 -5.49 6.59 -4.08
N ILE A 79 -5.26 7.74 -4.73
CA ILE A 79 -5.58 7.94 -6.14
C ILE A 79 -4.79 6.95 -7.01
N TYR A 80 -3.49 6.85 -6.77
CA TYR A 80 -2.61 5.94 -7.51
C TYR A 80 -3.08 4.48 -7.38
N LEU A 81 -3.29 3.98 -6.16
CA LEU A 81 -3.71 2.59 -5.92
C LEU A 81 -5.10 2.32 -6.52
N GLY A 82 -6.01 3.29 -6.48
CA GLY A 82 -7.30 3.20 -7.15
C GLY A 82 -7.19 3.03 -8.67
N LEU A 83 -6.28 3.77 -9.31
CA LEU A 83 -5.99 3.64 -10.74
C LEU A 83 -5.38 2.27 -11.06
N ILE A 84 -4.38 1.82 -10.28
CA ILE A 84 -3.75 0.52 -10.47
C ILE A 84 -4.76 -0.62 -10.29
N TYR A 85 -5.60 -0.56 -9.24
CA TYR A 85 -6.64 -1.55 -8.99
C TYR A 85 -7.63 -1.66 -10.16
N LYS A 86 -8.05 -0.54 -10.74
CA LYS A 86 -9.04 -0.54 -11.82
C LYS A 86 -8.45 -0.95 -13.18
N PHE A 87 -7.25 -0.46 -13.52
CA PHE A 87 -6.69 -0.61 -14.88
C PHE A 87 -5.64 -1.71 -15.00
N VAL A 88 -4.76 -1.86 -14.00
CA VAL A 88 -3.58 -2.71 -14.09
C VAL A 88 -3.83 -4.11 -13.52
N LEU A 89 -4.53 -4.19 -12.39
CA LEU A 89 -4.87 -5.46 -11.74
C LEU A 89 -5.57 -6.49 -12.66
N PRO A 90 -6.58 -6.13 -13.49
CA PRO A 90 -7.18 -7.09 -14.41
C PRO A 90 -6.25 -7.50 -15.56
N ARG A 91 -5.29 -6.65 -15.95
CA ARG A 91 -4.30 -6.98 -16.99
C ARG A 91 -3.23 -7.91 -16.43
N LEU A 92 -2.72 -7.66 -15.22
CA LEU A 92 -1.73 -8.51 -14.56
C LEU A 92 -2.24 -9.94 -14.36
N LYS A 93 -3.49 -10.10 -13.92
CA LYS A 93 -4.12 -11.41 -13.75
C LYS A 93 -4.30 -12.21 -15.05
N LYS A 94 -4.30 -11.54 -16.20
CA LYS A 94 -4.37 -12.20 -17.51
C LYS A 94 -3.00 -12.61 -18.03
N ILE A 95 -1.95 -11.84 -17.70
CA ILE A 95 -0.58 -12.08 -18.16
C ILE A 95 0.10 -13.16 -17.32
N PHE A 96 -0.10 -13.14 -16.00
CA PHE A 96 0.55 -14.07 -15.08
C PHE A 96 -0.42 -15.11 -14.55
N SER A 97 -0.03 -16.38 -14.63
CA SER A 97 -0.76 -17.51 -14.06
C SER A 97 -0.38 -17.81 -12.61
N CYS A 98 0.82 -17.41 -12.18
CA CYS A 98 1.32 -17.67 -10.83
C CYS A 98 0.90 -16.58 -9.84
N ASN A 99 0.30 -16.98 -8.71
CA ASN A 99 -0.16 -16.05 -7.66
C ASN A 99 1.00 -15.28 -7.02
N SER A 100 2.15 -15.92 -6.80
CA SER A 100 3.36 -15.27 -6.27
C SER A 100 3.91 -14.22 -7.25
N CYS A 101 3.92 -14.51 -8.56
CA CYS A 101 4.36 -13.55 -9.58
C CYS A 101 3.44 -12.32 -9.67
N ILE A 102 2.13 -12.51 -9.52
CA ILE A 102 1.17 -11.41 -9.47
C ILE A 102 1.46 -10.51 -8.27
N LYS A 103 1.66 -11.11 -7.10
CA LYS A 103 2.02 -10.40 -5.86
C LYS A 103 3.37 -9.67 -5.98
N ALA A 104 4.37 -10.30 -6.59
CA ALA A 104 5.67 -9.68 -6.89
C ALA A 104 5.51 -8.42 -7.75
N SER A 105 4.72 -8.54 -8.80
CA SER A 105 4.45 -7.44 -9.74
C SER A 105 3.76 -6.28 -9.02
N PHE A 106 2.95 -6.55 -8.01
CA PHE A 106 2.32 -5.50 -7.20
C PHE A 106 3.31 -4.75 -6.32
N VAL A 107 4.28 -5.43 -5.69
CA VAL A 107 5.34 -4.75 -4.91
C VAL A 107 6.21 -3.89 -5.83
N LEU A 108 6.56 -4.40 -7.02
CA LEU A 108 7.29 -3.61 -8.01
C LEU A 108 6.49 -2.38 -8.45
N LEU A 109 5.20 -2.55 -8.74
CA LEU A 109 4.35 -1.45 -9.14
C LEU A 109 4.16 -0.42 -8.03
N SER A 110 3.98 -0.86 -6.78
CA SER A 110 3.76 0.06 -5.67
C SER A 110 4.96 0.99 -5.51
N TYR A 111 6.19 0.52 -5.63
CA TYR A 111 7.35 1.40 -5.51
C TYR A 111 7.68 2.17 -6.80
N LEU A 112 7.95 1.45 -7.89
CA LEU A 112 8.40 2.08 -9.15
C LEU A 112 7.28 2.86 -9.82
N GLY A 113 6.07 2.30 -9.82
CA GLY A 113 4.92 2.95 -10.43
C GLY A 113 4.43 4.15 -9.63
N PHE A 114 4.49 4.12 -8.29
CA PHE A 114 4.18 5.29 -7.48
C PHE A 114 5.23 6.39 -7.64
N TYR A 115 6.52 6.03 -7.73
CA TYR A 115 7.57 7.00 -8.07
C TYR A 115 7.27 7.70 -9.40
N LEU A 116 6.96 6.95 -10.45
CA LEU A 116 6.57 7.53 -11.75
C LEU A 116 5.36 8.44 -11.62
N PHE A 117 4.33 8.02 -10.89
CA PHE A 117 3.14 8.84 -10.65
C PHE A 117 3.48 10.15 -9.93
N LEU A 118 4.31 10.10 -8.89
CA LEU A 118 4.77 11.29 -8.17
C LEU A 118 5.59 12.21 -9.06
N THR A 119 6.46 11.70 -9.94
CA THR A 119 7.20 12.56 -10.87
C THR A 119 6.29 13.28 -11.86
N LEU A 120 5.23 12.62 -12.35
CA LEU A 120 4.22 13.28 -13.19
C LEU A 120 3.49 14.37 -12.41
N LEU A 121 3.08 14.08 -11.18
CA LEU A 121 2.40 15.04 -10.31
C LEU A 121 3.31 16.24 -9.99
N SER A 122 4.58 15.99 -9.70
CA SER A 122 5.59 17.01 -9.40
C SER A 122 5.77 17.99 -10.55
N ASN A 123 5.73 17.49 -11.81
CA ASN A 123 5.82 18.34 -12.99
C ASN A 123 4.56 19.19 -13.20
N ILE A 124 3.37 18.65 -12.89
CA ILE A 124 2.10 19.38 -13.03
C ILE A 124 1.97 20.47 -11.96
N PHE A 125 2.39 20.19 -10.73
CA PHE A 125 2.23 21.08 -9.57
C PHE A 125 3.50 21.88 -9.20
N LEU A 126 4.59 21.75 -9.97
CA LEU A 126 5.90 22.36 -9.70
C LEU A 126 6.45 22.07 -8.29
N LEU A 127 6.24 20.86 -7.79
CA LEU A 127 6.76 20.40 -6.49
C LEU A 127 8.24 19.95 -6.62
N PRO A 128 9.00 19.90 -5.51
CA PRO A 128 10.34 19.33 -5.51
C PRO A 128 10.30 17.85 -5.89
N MET A 129 11.14 17.46 -6.85
CA MET A 129 11.16 16.11 -7.38
C MET A 129 11.67 15.12 -6.32
N PRO A 130 10.99 13.99 -6.09
CA PRO A 130 11.47 12.99 -5.14
C PRO A 130 12.78 12.36 -5.64
N GLY A 131 13.79 12.30 -4.77
CA GLY A 131 15.03 11.61 -5.04
C GLY A 131 14.87 10.10 -4.94
N LEU A 132 15.44 9.35 -5.91
CA LEU A 132 15.57 7.90 -5.79
C LEU A 132 16.77 7.57 -4.92
N ASN A 133 16.52 6.87 -3.81
CA ASN A 133 17.55 6.41 -2.90
C ASN A 133 17.75 4.90 -3.03
N TYR A 134 18.97 4.41 -2.82
CA TYR A 134 19.30 2.97 -2.94
C TYR A 134 18.47 2.10 -1.99
N TYR A 135 18.04 2.66 -0.86
CA TYR A 135 17.15 2.03 0.10
C TYR A 135 15.81 1.57 -0.50
N ILE A 136 15.31 2.23 -1.56
CA ILE A 136 14.06 1.82 -2.22
C ILE A 136 14.19 0.42 -2.84
N ILE A 137 15.34 0.13 -3.46
CA ILE A 137 15.62 -1.19 -4.04
C ILE A 137 15.66 -2.25 -2.93
N TYR A 138 16.29 -1.91 -1.81
CA TYR A 138 16.34 -2.76 -0.63
C TYR A 138 14.93 -3.07 -0.08
N TYR A 139 14.06 -2.07 0.03
CA TYR A 139 12.69 -2.26 0.49
C TYR A 139 11.85 -3.14 -0.44
N ILE A 140 12.00 -2.99 -1.76
CA ILE A 140 11.33 -3.84 -2.74
C ILE A 140 11.67 -5.32 -2.50
N VAL A 141 12.94 -5.64 -2.24
CA VAL A 141 13.38 -7.01 -2.01
C VAL A 141 12.79 -7.58 -0.73
N ILE A 142 12.84 -6.84 0.38
CA ILE A 142 12.27 -7.31 1.65
C ILE A 142 10.76 -7.51 1.53
N GLU A 143 10.04 -6.53 1.00
CA GLU A 143 8.60 -6.62 0.88
C GLU A 143 8.17 -7.73 -0.05
N PHE A 144 8.93 -8.02 -1.10
CA PHE A 144 8.69 -9.16 -1.94
C PHE A 144 8.68 -10.47 -1.12
N PHE A 145 9.64 -10.67 -0.21
CA PHE A 145 9.65 -11.84 0.68
C PHE A 145 8.44 -11.86 1.62
N ILE A 146 8.12 -10.73 2.26
CA ILE A 146 6.96 -10.62 3.16
C ILE A 146 5.67 -10.99 2.43
N VAL A 147 5.48 -10.42 1.25
CA VAL A 147 4.30 -10.62 0.41
C VAL A 147 4.21 -12.04 -0.14
N SER A 148 5.33 -12.70 -0.40
CA SER A 148 5.34 -14.09 -0.87
C SER A 148 4.96 -15.09 0.22
N ILE A 149 5.07 -14.73 1.51
CA ILE A 149 4.64 -15.55 2.65
C ILE A 149 3.13 -15.41 2.90
N LEU A 150 2.58 -14.22 2.62
CA LEU A 150 1.13 -13.95 2.63
C LEU A 150 0.41 -14.72 1.52
#